data_AF-A0A6C0AUF0-F1
#
_entry.id   AF-A0A6C0AUF0-F1
#
_cell.length_a   1.000
_cell.length_b   1.000
_cell.length_c   1.000
_cell.angle_alpha   90.00
_cell.angle_beta   90.00
_cell.angle_gamma   90.00
#
_symmetry.space_group_name_H-M   'P 1'
#
loop_
_entity.id
_entity.type
_entity.pdbx_description
1 polymer ?
#
loop_
_entity_poly.entity_id
_entity_poly.type
_entity_poly.pdbx_seq_one_letter_code
_entity_poly.pdbx_strand_id
1 'polypeptide(L)'
;MKTFYVCSFGGSGSTLLANSLKPYGRVEHIHSRIPPLELEYIGNNKGGDTYYEWFNGIKVPENELNDINVIFIYRDPIKAIYSRYIPYYEDCHKRHMDHVQTNRNIELKNVLSQKKDLFGITEFYNNYTTKNEKRNYKIHCVRYEDMFERQNELCDLLGVGPLHLHKKETKKNYSHHAELAEIYKDLIDDMNNRPFIDTI
;
A
#
# COMPACT_ATOMS: atom_id res chain seq x y z
N MET A 1 -4.74 11.27 -20.18
CA MET A 1 -5.78 10.96 -19.16
C MET A 1 -5.03 10.45 -17.95
N LYS A 2 -5.25 11.00 -16.75
CA LYS A 2 -4.47 10.59 -15.57
C LYS A 2 -4.71 9.13 -15.24
N THR A 3 -3.64 8.44 -14.84
CA THR A 3 -3.69 7.09 -14.31
C THR A 3 -3.10 7.10 -12.90
N PHE A 4 -3.76 6.43 -11.96
CA PHE A 4 -3.36 6.35 -10.56
C PHE A 4 -3.03 4.91 -10.22
N TYR A 5 -1.78 4.66 -9.83
CA TYR A 5 -1.32 3.37 -9.33
C TYR A 5 -1.34 3.44 -7.81
N VAL A 6 -2.34 2.82 -7.19
CA VAL A 6 -2.54 2.85 -5.73
C VAL A 6 -1.99 1.56 -5.13
N CYS A 7 -0.75 1.63 -4.64
CA CYS A 7 -0.01 0.53 -4.04
C CYS A 7 -0.25 0.47 -2.53
N SER A 8 -0.35 -0.73 -1.95
CA SER A 8 -0.33 -0.94 -0.51
C SER A 8 0.02 -2.38 -0.14
N PHE A 9 0.46 -2.60 1.10
CA PHE A 9 0.52 -3.94 1.69
C PHE A 9 -0.85 -4.43 2.22
N GLY A 10 -1.95 -3.74 1.92
CA GLY A 10 -3.29 -4.09 2.40
C GLY A 10 -3.58 -3.64 3.83
N GLY A 11 -4.87 -3.40 4.11
CA GLY A 11 -5.31 -2.90 5.43
C GLY A 11 -5.09 -1.39 5.64
N SER A 12 -4.58 -0.70 4.61
CA SER A 12 -4.17 0.71 4.64
C SER A 12 -5.16 1.69 4.01
N GLY A 13 -6.39 1.26 3.68
CA GLY A 13 -7.39 2.14 3.06
C GLY A 13 -7.21 2.38 1.56
N SER A 14 -6.35 1.62 0.89
CA SER A 14 -6.08 1.72 -0.56
C SER A 14 -7.33 1.60 -1.43
N THR A 15 -8.28 0.71 -1.11
CA THR A 15 -9.55 0.60 -1.85
C THR A 15 -10.40 1.87 -1.74
N LEU A 16 -10.39 2.53 -0.57
CA LEU A 16 -11.12 3.78 -0.35
C LEU A 16 -10.51 4.89 -1.22
N LEU A 17 -9.19 5.06 -1.15
CA LEU A 17 -8.47 6.04 -1.97
C LEU A 17 -8.66 5.78 -3.46
N ALA A 18 -8.49 4.53 -3.90
CA ALA A 18 -8.69 4.13 -5.29
C ALA A 18 -10.09 4.49 -5.80
N ASN A 19 -11.14 4.21 -5.00
CA ASN A 19 -12.50 4.58 -5.37
C ASN A 19 -12.72 6.09 -5.47
N SER A 20 -12.10 6.88 -4.58
CA SER A 20 -12.19 8.35 -4.62
C SER A 20 -11.48 8.97 -5.83
N LEU A 21 -10.51 8.27 -6.42
CA LEU A 21 -9.74 8.73 -7.58
C LEU A 21 -10.38 8.39 -8.94
N LYS A 22 -11.30 7.41 -8.98
CA LYS A 22 -11.98 6.97 -10.22
C LYS A 22 -12.64 8.10 -11.03
N PRO A 23 -13.27 9.13 -10.41
CA PRO A 23 -13.82 10.26 -11.18
C PRO A 23 -12.76 11.07 -11.94
N TYR A 24 -11.50 11.00 -11.54
CA TYR A 24 -10.40 11.83 -12.07
C TYR A 24 -9.49 11.10 -13.07
N GLY A 25 -9.69 9.80 -13.26
CA GLY A 25 -8.85 9.03 -14.18
C GLY A 25 -8.95 7.51 -13.98
N ARG A 26 -8.06 6.80 -14.69
CA ARG A 26 -7.92 5.35 -14.55
C ARG A 26 -7.24 5.04 -13.23
N VAL A 27 -7.69 4.00 -12.52
CA VAL A 27 -7.09 3.59 -11.25
C VAL A 27 -6.73 2.12 -11.30
N GLU A 28 -5.50 1.80 -10.96
CA GLU A 28 -5.00 0.45 -10.74
C GLU A 28 -4.73 0.26 -9.25
N HIS A 29 -5.30 -0.78 -8.66
CA HIS A 29 -5.08 -1.12 -7.26
C HIS A 29 -4.01 -2.22 -7.19
N ILE A 30 -2.91 -1.96 -6.50
CA ILE A 30 -1.68 -2.75 -6.64
C ILE A 30 -1.22 -3.30 -5.28
N HIS A 31 -0.86 -4.58 -5.29
CA HIS A 31 -0.33 -5.31 -4.14
C HIS A 31 1.04 -5.95 -4.41
N SER A 32 1.71 -5.55 -5.51
CA SER A 32 3.10 -5.94 -5.74
C SER A 32 3.98 -5.52 -4.58
N ARG A 33 4.71 -6.48 -4.02
CA ARG A 33 5.60 -6.32 -2.87
C ARG A 33 6.84 -5.49 -3.18
N ILE A 34 7.35 -5.61 -4.40
CA ILE A 34 8.53 -4.91 -4.87
C ILE A 34 8.10 -4.02 -6.05
N PRO A 35 8.24 -2.68 -5.95
CA PRO A 35 8.02 -1.80 -7.08
C PRO A 35 9.18 -1.96 -8.09
N PRO A 36 8.90 -2.00 -9.41
CA PRO A 36 9.94 -2.17 -10.42
C PRO A 36 10.82 -0.92 -10.52
N LEU A 37 12.02 -1.05 -11.09
CA LEU A 37 12.90 0.11 -11.34
C LEU A 37 12.37 0.98 -12.48
N GLU A 38 11.94 0.33 -13.56
CA GLU A 38 11.24 0.97 -14.66
C GLU A 38 9.75 0.71 -14.49
N LEU A 39 8.91 1.74 -14.56
CA LEU A 39 7.48 1.57 -14.32
C LEU A 39 6.89 0.52 -15.27
N GLU A 40 6.07 -0.39 -14.75
CA GLU A 40 5.45 -1.47 -15.52
C GLU A 40 3.93 -1.31 -15.60
N TYR A 41 3.31 -1.95 -16.59
CA TYR A 41 1.87 -2.12 -16.64
C TYR A 41 1.40 -3.12 -15.57
N ILE A 42 0.09 -3.13 -15.31
CA ILE A 42 -0.53 -3.94 -14.25
C ILE A 42 -1.29 -5.13 -14.86
N GLY A 43 -1.14 -6.32 -14.28
CA GLY A 43 -1.89 -7.51 -14.64
C GLY A 43 -1.80 -7.85 -16.12
N ASN A 44 -2.97 -8.02 -16.73
CA ASN A 44 -3.08 -8.42 -18.14
C ASN A 44 -3.01 -7.25 -19.13
N ASN A 45 -2.72 -6.03 -18.65
CA ASN A 45 -2.60 -4.87 -19.52
C ASN A 45 -1.45 -5.05 -20.51
N LYS A 46 -1.67 -4.63 -21.76
CA LYS A 46 -0.69 -4.68 -22.86
C LYS A 46 -0.10 -6.09 -23.12
N GLY A 47 -0.85 -7.14 -22.79
CA GLY A 47 -0.45 -8.53 -23.02
C GLY A 47 0.32 -9.18 -21.87
N GLY A 48 0.30 -8.59 -20.67
CA GLY A 48 0.83 -9.24 -19.47
C GLY A 48 0.00 -10.47 -19.06
N ASP A 49 0.57 -11.27 -18.15
CA ASP A 49 -0.03 -12.52 -17.65
C ASP A 49 0.19 -12.68 -16.13
N THR A 50 0.14 -11.57 -15.40
CA THR A 50 0.25 -11.56 -13.94
C THR A 50 -1.11 -11.34 -13.30
N TYR A 51 -1.21 -11.59 -11.99
CA TYR A 51 -2.41 -11.24 -11.22
C TYR A 51 -2.75 -9.76 -11.41
N TYR A 52 -4.05 -9.45 -11.52
CA TYR A 52 -4.53 -8.14 -11.96
C TYR A 52 -4.19 -6.96 -11.03
N GLU A 53 -3.63 -7.23 -9.84
CA GLU A 53 -3.12 -6.22 -8.90
C GLU A 53 -1.58 -6.21 -8.83
N TRP A 54 -0.88 -6.82 -9.80
CA TRP A 54 0.59 -6.88 -9.84
C TRP A 54 1.17 -6.17 -11.05
N PHE A 55 2.35 -5.58 -10.89
CA PHE A 55 3.22 -5.22 -12.01
C PHE A 55 3.52 -6.47 -12.86
N ASN A 56 3.59 -6.30 -14.17
CA ASN A 56 3.53 -7.40 -15.13
C ASN A 56 4.80 -7.63 -15.96
N GLY A 57 5.90 -6.92 -15.68
CA GLY A 57 7.16 -7.01 -16.42
C GLY A 57 7.19 -6.23 -17.74
N ILE A 58 6.06 -5.68 -18.19
CA ILE A 58 5.99 -4.89 -19.43
C ILE A 58 6.16 -3.42 -19.08
N LYS A 59 7.26 -2.82 -19.56
CA LYS A 59 7.60 -1.43 -19.29
C LYS A 59 6.60 -0.45 -19.89
N VAL A 60 6.30 0.59 -19.13
CA VAL A 60 5.60 1.78 -19.60
C VAL A 60 6.58 2.65 -20.42
N PRO A 61 6.20 3.06 -21.65
CA PRO A 61 7.01 3.99 -22.44
C PRO A 61 7.24 5.34 -21.75
N GLU A 62 8.40 5.95 -21.95
CA GLU A 62 8.79 7.22 -21.28
C GLU A 62 7.78 8.35 -21.47
N ASN A 63 7.17 8.44 -22.66
CA ASN A 63 6.18 9.47 -22.99
C ASN A 63 4.84 9.29 -22.24
N GLU A 64 4.59 8.14 -21.63
CA GLU A 64 3.39 7.85 -20.82
C GLU A 64 3.64 8.03 -19.31
N LEU A 65 4.89 8.07 -18.85
CA LEU A 65 5.24 8.11 -17.42
C LEU A 65 4.64 9.32 -16.69
N ASN A 66 4.63 10.49 -17.34
CA ASN A 66 4.12 11.73 -16.74
C ASN A 66 2.59 11.71 -16.52
N ASP A 67 1.87 10.82 -17.18
CA ASP A 67 0.42 10.66 -16.97
C ASP A 67 0.10 9.72 -15.80
N ILE A 68 1.10 9.01 -15.25
CA ILE A 68 0.93 8.02 -14.19
C ILE A 68 1.41 8.56 -12.85
N ASN A 69 0.51 8.60 -11.87
CA ASN A 69 0.82 8.93 -10.49
C ASN A 69 0.90 7.63 -9.67
N VAL A 70 2.08 7.31 -9.15
CA VAL A 70 2.28 6.15 -8.27
C VAL A 70 2.16 6.60 -6.83
N ILE A 71 1.19 6.02 -6.11
CA ILE A 71 0.84 6.36 -4.74
C ILE A 71 1.01 5.11 -3.88
N PHE A 72 1.88 5.16 -2.88
CA PHE A 72 1.97 4.11 -1.88
C PHE A 72 1.28 4.57 -0.60
N ILE A 73 0.13 3.99 -0.28
CA ILE A 73 -0.59 4.30 0.96
C ILE A 73 -0.23 3.27 2.04
N TYR A 74 0.28 3.77 3.16
CA TYR A 74 0.65 2.96 4.32
C TYR A 74 -0.11 3.42 5.57
N ARG A 75 -0.16 2.54 6.56
CA ARG A 75 -0.89 2.72 7.80
C ARG A 75 -0.09 2.06 8.92
N ASP A 76 -0.36 2.46 10.16
CA ASP A 76 0.05 1.72 11.36
C ASP A 76 -0.06 0.19 11.13
N PRO A 77 1.05 -0.55 11.27
CA PRO A 77 1.12 -1.96 10.90
C PRO A 77 0.21 -2.82 11.77
N ILE A 78 -0.01 -2.48 13.05
CA ILE A 78 -0.93 -3.19 13.94
C ILE A 78 -2.36 -3.04 13.41
N LYS A 79 -2.76 -1.82 13.05
CA LYS A 79 -4.09 -1.58 12.49
C LYS A 79 -4.30 -2.27 11.16
N ALA A 80 -3.28 -2.31 10.30
CA ALA A 80 -3.31 -3.04 9.04
C ALA A 80 -3.44 -4.56 9.25
N ILE A 81 -2.67 -5.13 10.18
CA ILE A 81 -2.73 -6.55 10.54
C ILE A 81 -4.14 -6.93 10.96
N TYR A 82 -4.72 -6.20 11.92
CA TYR A 82 -6.10 -6.45 12.37
C TYR A 82 -7.14 -6.20 11.29
N SER A 83 -6.81 -5.44 10.24
CA SER A 83 -7.71 -5.20 9.12
C SER A 83 -7.70 -6.34 8.08
N ARG A 84 -6.56 -6.99 7.83
CA ARG A 84 -6.41 -7.90 6.68
C ARG A 84 -5.60 -9.18 6.92
N TYR A 85 -4.73 -9.23 7.93
CA TYR A 85 -3.84 -10.36 8.22
C TYR A 85 -4.33 -11.25 9.36
N ILE A 86 -5.41 -10.86 10.04
CA ILE A 86 -6.09 -11.72 11.00
C ILE A 86 -7.30 -12.33 10.28
N PRO A 87 -7.43 -13.67 10.28
CA PRO A 87 -8.56 -14.32 9.65
C PRO A 87 -9.86 -13.89 10.32
N TYR A 88 -10.72 -13.19 9.58
CA TYR A 88 -12.16 -13.20 9.86
C TYR A 88 -12.78 -14.51 9.34
N TYR A 89 -12.21 -15.04 8.26
CA TYR A 89 -12.48 -16.35 7.65
C TYR A 89 -11.14 -16.93 7.17
N GLU A 90 -10.90 -18.24 7.26
CA GLU A 90 -9.59 -18.82 6.93
C GLU A 90 -9.13 -18.54 5.49
N ASP A 91 -10.05 -18.58 4.52
CA ASP A 91 -9.73 -18.38 3.11
C ASP A 91 -9.40 -16.93 2.75
N CYS A 92 -9.96 -15.95 3.45
CA CYS A 92 -9.72 -14.54 3.12
C CYS A 92 -8.30 -14.11 3.50
N HIS A 93 -7.76 -14.66 4.59
CA HIS A 93 -6.38 -14.46 5.00
C HIS A 93 -5.41 -15.02 3.95
N LYS A 94 -5.53 -16.30 3.62
CA LYS A 94 -4.62 -16.98 2.69
C LYS A 94 -4.58 -16.29 1.33
N ARG A 95 -5.74 -15.91 0.78
CA ARG A 95 -5.82 -15.17 -0.49
C ARG A 95 -5.13 -13.82 -0.39
N HIS A 96 -5.37 -13.07 0.67
CA HIS A 96 -4.69 -11.78 0.86
C HIS A 96 -3.17 -11.94 0.91
N MET A 97 -2.68 -12.94 1.63
CA MET A 97 -1.25 -13.25 1.74
C MET A 97 -0.64 -13.61 0.38
N ASP A 98 -1.36 -14.38 -0.46
CA ASP A 98 -0.95 -14.64 -1.83
C ASP A 98 -0.86 -13.33 -2.63
N HIS A 99 -1.88 -12.46 -2.53
CA HIS A 99 -1.94 -11.20 -3.29
C HIS A 99 -0.83 -10.21 -2.92
N VAL A 100 -0.37 -10.19 -1.67
CA VAL A 100 0.77 -9.35 -1.24
C VAL A 100 2.12 -10.07 -1.35
N GLN A 101 2.15 -11.21 -2.05
CA GLN A 101 3.36 -11.98 -2.34
C GLN A 101 4.13 -12.38 -1.06
N THR A 102 3.41 -12.91 -0.08
CA THR A 102 3.97 -13.43 1.16
C THR A 102 3.53 -14.88 1.41
N ASN A 103 4.15 -15.55 2.39
CA ASN A 103 3.82 -16.95 2.66
C ASN A 103 2.42 -17.06 3.29
N ARG A 104 1.48 -17.63 2.53
CA ARG A 104 0.07 -17.79 2.89
C ARG A 104 -0.22 -18.59 4.16
N ASN A 105 0.75 -19.38 4.63
CA ASN A 105 0.60 -20.22 5.82
C ASN A 105 1.06 -19.51 7.11
N ILE A 106 1.53 -18.26 7.02
CA ILE A 106 1.92 -17.49 8.20
C ILE A 106 0.65 -16.99 8.89
N GLU A 107 0.52 -17.29 10.18
CA GLU A 107 -0.57 -16.83 11.03
C GLU A 107 -0.04 -15.88 12.11
N LEU A 108 -0.95 -15.10 12.71
CA LEU A 108 -0.62 -14.19 13.81
C LEU A 108 0.12 -14.91 14.95
N LYS A 109 -0.29 -16.13 15.30
CA LYS A 109 0.37 -16.91 16.37
C LYS A 109 1.86 -17.13 16.10
N ASN A 110 2.26 -17.29 14.83
CA ASN A 110 3.66 -17.48 14.46
C ASN A 110 4.46 -16.18 14.65
N VAL A 111 3.88 -15.04 14.27
CA VAL A 111 4.46 -13.70 14.46
C VAL A 111 4.67 -13.45 15.95
N LEU A 112 3.66 -13.71 16.77
CA LEU A 112 3.70 -13.52 18.22
C LEU A 112 4.71 -14.47 18.89
N SER A 113 4.71 -15.76 18.53
CA SER A 113 5.61 -16.75 19.14
C SER A 113 7.08 -16.50 18.79
N GLN A 114 7.35 -16.06 17.56
CA GLN A 114 8.71 -15.81 17.08
C GLN A 114 9.18 -14.37 17.35
N LYS A 115 8.28 -13.49 17.81
CA LYS A 115 8.53 -12.06 18.02
C LYS A 115 9.20 -11.40 16.81
N LYS A 116 8.71 -11.72 15.61
CA LYS A 116 9.29 -11.29 14.35
C LYS A 116 8.20 -10.93 13.35
N ASP A 117 8.46 -9.91 12.54
CA ASP A 117 7.64 -9.59 11.37
C ASP A 117 7.76 -10.70 10.31
N LEU A 118 6.94 -11.73 10.45
CA LEU A 118 6.85 -12.82 9.46
C LEU A 118 5.94 -12.44 8.29
N PHE A 119 5.03 -11.48 8.48
CA PHE A 119 4.24 -10.94 7.36
C PHE A 119 5.13 -10.17 6.37
N GLY A 120 6.22 -9.60 6.88
CA GLY A 120 7.20 -8.79 6.16
C GLY A 120 6.62 -7.45 5.71
N ILE A 121 5.80 -6.84 6.57
CA ILE A 121 5.23 -5.50 6.38
C ILE A 121 6.35 -4.46 6.38
N THR A 122 7.36 -4.61 7.24
CA THR A 122 8.52 -3.70 7.29
C THR A 122 9.28 -3.71 5.97
N GLU A 123 9.53 -4.89 5.40
CA GLU A 123 10.21 -5.01 4.12
C GLU A 123 9.38 -4.45 2.96
N PHE A 124 8.07 -4.77 2.91
CA PHE A 124 7.17 -4.21 1.89
C PHE A 124 7.18 -2.69 1.96
N TYR A 125 7.02 -2.11 3.16
CA TYR A 125 7.08 -0.68 3.36
C TYR A 125 8.40 -0.08 2.87
N ASN A 126 9.54 -0.66 3.28
CA ASN A 126 10.86 -0.15 2.91
C ASN A 126 11.10 -0.17 1.39
N ASN A 127 10.58 -1.16 0.66
CA ASN A 127 10.69 -1.22 -0.80
C ASN A 127 10.06 0.00 -1.50
N TYR A 128 9.02 0.58 -0.89
CA TYR A 128 8.28 1.71 -1.43
C TYR A 128 8.69 3.06 -0.83
N THR A 129 9.32 3.10 0.35
CA THR A 129 9.66 4.36 1.04
C THR A 129 11.15 4.67 1.09
N THR A 130 12.00 3.75 0.61
CA THR A 130 13.44 3.98 0.46
C THR A 130 13.74 4.58 -0.91
N LYS A 131 14.43 5.73 -0.92
CA LYS A 131 14.88 6.39 -2.15
C LYS A 131 15.71 5.44 -3.01
N ASN A 132 15.42 5.38 -4.31
CA ASN A 132 16.16 4.57 -5.27
C ASN A 132 16.43 5.38 -6.54
N GLU A 133 17.68 5.81 -6.72
CA GLU A 133 18.09 6.69 -7.83
C GLU A 133 18.03 6.03 -9.21
N LYS A 134 17.86 4.70 -9.27
CA LYS A 134 17.70 3.97 -10.52
C LYS A 134 16.25 3.94 -11.02
N ARG A 135 15.29 4.42 -10.22
CA ARG A 135 13.87 4.40 -10.58
C ARG A 135 13.55 5.52 -11.57
N ASN A 136 12.82 5.21 -12.65
CA ASN A 136 12.44 6.21 -13.67
C ASN A 136 11.10 6.93 -13.39
N TYR A 137 10.53 6.73 -12.20
CA TYR A 137 9.28 7.33 -11.74
C TYR A 137 9.35 7.66 -10.25
N LYS A 138 8.48 8.55 -9.79
CA LYS A 138 8.38 8.93 -8.38
C LYS A 138 7.30 8.12 -7.69
N ILE A 139 7.45 7.90 -6.38
CA ILE A 139 6.40 7.31 -5.54
C ILE A 139 5.98 8.32 -4.48
N HIS A 140 4.69 8.67 -4.47
CA HIS A 140 4.08 9.48 -3.42
C HIS A 140 3.65 8.57 -2.27
N CYS A 141 4.43 8.53 -1.20
CA CYS A 141 4.15 7.77 0.01
C CYS A 141 3.19 8.57 0.89
N VAL A 142 1.99 8.04 1.12
CA VAL A 142 0.89 8.73 1.80
C VAL A 142 0.57 8.02 3.11
N ARG A 143 0.65 8.75 4.22
CA ARG A 143 0.26 8.26 5.54
C ARG A 143 -1.27 8.26 5.68
N TYR A 144 -1.86 7.08 5.85
CA TYR A 144 -3.31 6.91 5.98
C TYR A 144 -3.91 7.72 7.13
N GLU A 145 -3.19 7.79 8.27
CA GLU A 145 -3.65 8.45 9.49
C GLU A 145 -4.02 9.93 9.28
N ASP A 146 -3.26 10.64 8.44
CA ASP A 146 -3.48 12.07 8.17
C ASP A 146 -4.34 12.34 6.94
N MET A 147 -4.52 11.33 6.07
CA MET A 147 -5.12 11.48 4.74
C MET A 147 -6.49 12.16 4.77
N PHE A 148 -7.28 11.94 5.82
CA PHE A 148 -8.63 12.50 5.92
C PHE A 148 -8.63 14.01 6.19
N GLU A 149 -7.74 14.46 7.07
CA GLU A 149 -7.65 15.87 7.49
C GLU A 149 -6.85 16.69 6.49
N ARG A 150 -5.87 16.05 5.83
CA ARG A 150 -4.95 16.70 4.89
C ARG A 150 -5.23 16.34 3.43
N GLN A 151 -6.41 15.80 3.12
CA GLN A 151 -6.76 15.36 1.75
C GLN A 151 -6.60 16.46 0.69
N ASN A 152 -6.76 17.75 1.05
CA ASN A 152 -6.54 18.85 0.12
C ASN A 152 -5.09 18.91 -0.40
N GLU A 153 -4.10 18.65 0.45
CA GLU A 153 -2.69 18.60 0.04
C GLU A 153 -2.43 17.45 -0.95
N LEU A 154 -3.12 16.32 -0.75
CA LEU A 154 -3.08 15.19 -1.69
C LEU A 154 -3.79 15.54 -3.01
N CYS A 155 -4.92 16.26 -2.95
CA CYS A 155 -5.63 16.73 -4.15
C CYS A 155 -4.75 17.65 -4.99
N ASP A 156 -4.09 18.62 -4.35
CA ASP A 156 -3.21 19.59 -4.98
C ASP A 156 -2.02 18.91 -5.63
N LEU A 157 -1.35 17.98 -4.92
CA LEU A 157 -0.24 17.19 -5.44
C LEU A 157 -0.64 16.40 -6.69
N LEU A 158 -1.78 15.72 -6.63
CA LEU A 158 -2.27 14.89 -7.74
C LEU A 158 -2.95 15.72 -8.85
N GLY A 159 -3.16 17.02 -8.63
CA GLY A 159 -3.92 17.92 -9.50
C GLY A 159 -5.34 17.43 -9.77
N VAL A 160 -6.05 17.00 -8.73
CA VAL A 160 -7.44 16.50 -8.80
C VAL A 160 -8.37 17.36 -7.96
N GLY A 161 -9.68 17.23 -8.19
CA GLY A 161 -10.68 17.85 -7.33
C GLY A 161 -10.78 17.15 -5.96
N PRO A 162 -11.67 17.63 -5.08
CA PRO A 162 -11.84 17.08 -3.74
C PRO A 162 -12.11 15.56 -3.75
N LEU A 163 -11.39 14.82 -2.90
CA LEU A 163 -11.54 13.35 -2.80
C LEU A 163 -12.75 12.93 -1.94
N HIS A 164 -13.30 13.84 -1.14
CA HIS A 164 -14.43 13.58 -0.22
C HIS A 164 -14.21 12.35 0.67
N LEU A 165 -12.98 12.18 1.16
CA LEU A 165 -12.62 11.06 2.02
C LEU A 165 -13.20 11.27 3.41
N HIS A 166 -13.92 10.25 3.90
CA HIS A 166 -14.48 10.22 5.25
C HIS A 166 -13.94 9.01 6.02
N LYS A 167 -13.42 9.26 7.22
CA LYS A 167 -12.92 8.20 8.09
C LYS A 167 -14.09 7.38 8.64
N LYS A 168 -14.25 6.16 8.13
CA LYS A 168 -15.25 5.18 8.57
C LYS A 168 -14.57 3.87 8.92
N GLU A 169 -14.03 3.80 10.13
CA GLU A 169 -13.36 2.60 10.63
C GLU A 169 -14.26 1.83 11.59
N THR A 170 -14.34 0.51 11.40
CA THR A 170 -14.97 -0.36 12.38
C THR A 170 -14.10 -0.41 13.63
N LYS A 171 -14.69 -0.22 14.81
CA LYS A 171 -14.01 -0.44 16.09
C LYS A 171 -13.55 -1.89 16.16
N LYS A 172 -12.27 -2.11 16.45
CA LYS A 172 -11.66 -3.44 16.61
C LYS A 172 -11.11 -3.58 18.02
N ASN A 173 -11.10 -4.81 18.53
CA ASN A 173 -10.38 -5.17 19.74
C ASN A 173 -8.94 -5.55 19.37
N TYR A 174 -7.97 -4.78 19.84
CA TYR A 174 -6.53 -4.99 19.58
C TYR A 174 -5.89 -5.81 20.71
N SER A 175 -6.32 -7.07 20.86
CA SER A 175 -5.93 -7.96 21.95
C SER A 175 -4.42 -8.21 22.13
N HIS A 176 -3.62 -8.05 21.07
CA HIS A 176 -2.16 -8.28 21.05
C HIS A 176 -1.39 -7.00 20.73
N HIS A 177 -1.96 -5.84 21.07
CA HIS A 177 -1.36 -4.56 20.72
C HIS A 177 0.05 -4.41 21.31
N ALA A 178 0.26 -4.79 22.59
CA ALA A 178 1.54 -4.58 23.25
C ALA A 178 2.66 -5.42 22.59
N GLU A 179 2.38 -6.69 22.29
CA GLU A 179 3.33 -7.59 21.66
C GLU A 179 3.65 -7.15 20.22
N LEU A 180 2.62 -6.76 19.45
CA LEU A 180 2.84 -6.27 18.09
C LEU A 180 3.54 -4.91 18.06
N ALA A 181 3.26 -4.03 19.02
CA ALA A 181 3.95 -2.74 19.14
C ALA A 181 5.45 -2.94 19.39
N GLU A 182 5.84 -3.95 20.16
CA GLU A 182 7.26 -4.29 20.33
C GLU A 182 7.88 -4.85 19.04
N ILE A 183 7.18 -5.77 18.35
CA ILE A 183 7.67 -6.37 17.09
C ILE A 183 7.85 -5.32 15.99
N TYR A 184 6.95 -4.35 15.90
CA TYR A 184 6.92 -3.33 14.86
C TYR A 184 7.40 -1.95 15.33
N LYS A 185 8.05 -1.86 16.49
CA LYS A 185 8.43 -0.59 17.12
C LYS A 185 9.20 0.33 16.17
N ASP A 186 10.28 -0.17 15.58
CA ASP A 186 11.12 0.62 14.68
C ASP A 186 10.37 1.09 13.43
N LEU A 187 9.47 0.25 12.90
CA LEU A 187 8.62 0.61 11.77
C LEU A 187 7.61 1.70 12.13
N ILE A 188 6.96 1.58 13.29
CA ILE A 188 6.02 2.57 13.80
C ILE A 188 6.73 3.90 14.03
N ASP A 189 7.92 3.87 14.63
CA ASP A 189 8.73 5.05 14.85
C ASP A 189 9.14 5.73 13.52
N ASP A 190 9.55 4.98 12.49
CA ASP A 190 9.83 5.56 11.16
C ASP A 190 8.57 6.20 10.55
N MET A 191 7.45 5.46 10.50
CA MET A 191 6.17 5.94 9.94
C MET A 191 5.66 7.21 10.64
N ASN A 192 5.82 7.31 11.96
CA ASN A 192 5.37 8.46 12.74
C ASN A 192 6.24 9.70 12.51
N ASN A 193 7.52 9.51 12.21
CA ASN A 193 8.47 10.59 11.96
C ASN A 193 8.45 11.11 10.51
N ARG A 194 7.74 10.44 9.60
CA ARG A 194 7.57 10.89 8.22
C ARG A 194 6.49 11.98 8.08
N PRO A 195 6.64 12.88 7.09
CA PRO A 195 5.57 13.80 6.71
C PRO A 195 4.35 13.03 6.18
N PHE A 196 3.20 13.70 6.13
CA PHE A 196 1.97 13.11 5.56
C PHE A 196 2.18 12.56 4.15
N ILE A 197 2.84 13.34 3.29
CA ILE A 197 3.25 12.94 1.94
C ILE A 197 4.76 13.05 1.87
N ASP A 198 5.41 11.95 1.50
CA ASP A 198 6.83 11.89 1.17
C ASP A 198 6.98 11.41 -0.27
N THR A 199 7.74 12.11 -1.10
CA THR A 199 7.94 11.74 -2.51
C THR A 199 9.37 11.28 -2.72
N ILE A 200 9.52 10.02 -3.09
CA ILE A 200 10.82 9.35 -3.27
C ILE A 200 11.15 9.02 -4.71
#